data_AF-A0A956CVL0-F1
#
_entry.id   AF-A0A956CVL0-F1
#
_cell.length_a   1.000
_cell.length_b   1.000
_cell.length_c   1.000
_cell.angle_alpha   90.00
_cell.angle_beta   90.00
_cell.angle_gamma   90.00
#
_symmetry.space_group_name_H-M   'P 1'
#
loop_
_entity.id
_entity.type
_entity.pdbx_description
1 polymer ?
#
loop_
_entity_poly.entity_id
_entity_poly.type
_entity_poly.pdbx_seq_one_letter_code
_entity_poly.pdbx_strand_id
1 'polypeptide(L)' 'MRACLVAVLGATLFVGCGVRGNRGLGEPCQSNGDCASEMCVTELFAGSTCKEPCGGNDANCPPGQRCSGVVEGYVT' A
#
# COMPACT_ATOMS: atom_id res chain seq x y z
N MET A 1 8.18 -5.43 6.43
CA MET A 1 7.83 -5.75 7.84
C MET A 1 6.40 -6.26 7.88
N ARG A 2 6.18 -7.51 8.28
CA ARG A 2 4.86 -8.16 8.35
C ARG A 2 4.23 -7.83 9.70
N ALA A 3 3.08 -7.17 9.71
CA ALA A 3 2.27 -7.02 10.91
C ALA A 3 1.20 -8.10 10.90
N CYS A 4 1.28 -9.04 11.85
CA CYS A 4 0.24 -10.05 12.01
C CYS A 4 -0.60 -9.69 13.23
N LEU A 5 -1.89 -9.47 12.99
CA LEU A 5 -2.87 -9.27 14.04
C LEU A 5 -3.40 -10.65 14.45
N VAL A 6 -3.23 -10.97 15.73
CA VAL A 6 -3.77 -12.19 16.33
C VAL A 6 -5.00 -11.79 17.13
N ALA A 7 -6.17 -12.25 16.69
CA ALA A 7 -7.42 -12.05 17.41
C ALA A 7 -7.93 -13.39 17.95
N VAL A 8 -8.32 -13.41 19.22
CA VAL A 8 -8.94 -14.56 19.88
C VAL A 8 -10.41 -14.26 20.08
N LEU A 9 -11.27 -14.99 19.38
CA LEU A 9 -12.72 -14.96 19.57
C LEU A 9 -13.14 -16.36 20.07
N GLY A 10 -13.29 -16.48 21.39
CA GLY A 10 -13.56 -17.76 22.06
C GLY A 10 -12.33 -18.68 22.07
N ALA A 11 -12.48 -19.93 21.62
CA ALA A 11 -11.40 -20.93 21.53
C ALA A 11 -10.66 -20.93 20.18
N THR A 12 -10.98 -20.00 19.28
CA THR A 12 -10.47 -19.96 17.91
C THR A 12 -9.45 -18.83 17.74
N LEU A 13 -8.28 -19.15 17.18
CA LEU A 13 -7.20 -18.21 16.86
C LEU A 13 -7.33 -17.75 15.40
N PHE A 14 -7.53 -16.44 15.19
CA PHE A 14 -7.48 -15.82 13.87
C PHE A 14 -6.14 -15.10 13.71
N VAL A 15 -5.29 -15.59 12.80
CA VAL A 15 -4.05 -14.93 12.42
C VAL A 15 -4.27 -14.21 11.09
N GLY A 16 -4.48 -12.90 11.16
CA GLY A 16 -4.51 -12.03 9.98
C GLY A 16 -3.14 -11.40 9.77
N CYS A 17 -2.33 -11.93 8.85
CA CYS A 17 -1.09 -11.26 8.46
C CYS A 17 -1.36 -10.24 7.36
N GLY A 18 -1.32 -8.95 7.73
CA GLY A 18 -1.25 -7.86 6.77
C GLY A 18 0.15 -7.85 6.17
N VAL A 19 0.29 -8.41 4.97
CA VAL A 19 1.52 -8.26 4.19
C VAL A 19 1.48 -6.85 3.61
N ARG A 20 2.25 -5.92 4.20
CA ARG A 20 2.53 -4.65 3.52
C ARG A 20 3.32 -4.99 2.26
N GLY A 21 2.84 -4.47 1.13
CA GLY A 21 3.39 -4.74 -0.18
C GLY A 21 4.86 -4.43 -0.29
N ASN A 22 5.58 -5.22 -1.08
CA ASN A 22 7.00 -5.00 -1.35
C ASN A 22 7.26 -4.58 -2.80
N ARG A 23 6.23 -4.45 -3.64
CA ARG A 23 6.39 -4.08 -5.03
C ARG A 23 6.62 -2.58 -5.18
N GLY A 24 7.61 -2.25 -6.00
CA GLY A 24 8.00 -0.87 -6.31
C GLY A 24 7.08 -0.22 -7.33
N LEU A 25 7.28 1.08 -7.57
CA LEU A 25 6.51 1.83 -8.55
C LEU A 25 6.70 1.26 -9.96
N GLY A 26 5.62 1.17 -10.74
CA GLY A 26 5.61 0.60 -12.09
C GLY A 26 5.57 -0.92 -12.14
N GLU A 27 5.79 -1.62 -11.02
CA GLU A 27 5.63 -3.07 -10.95
C GLU A 27 4.15 -3.46 -11.07
N PRO A 28 3.85 -4.63 -11.69
CA PRO A 28 2.49 -5.13 -11.77
C PRO A 28 1.96 -5.50 -10.37
N CYS A 29 0.69 -5.24 -10.11
CA CYS A 29 0.02 -5.53 -8.84
C CYS A 29 -1.39 -6.09 -9.06
N GLN A 30 -1.93 -6.80 -8.06
CA GLN A 30 -3.31 -7.30 -8.08
C GLN A 30 -4.18 -6.56 -7.06
N SER A 31 -3.57 -6.01 -6.02
CA SER A 31 -4.23 -5.32 -4.92
C SER A 31 -3.32 -4.25 -4.35
N ASN A 32 -3.92 -3.25 -3.70
CA ASN A 32 -3.19 -2.17 -3.04
C ASN A 32 -2.11 -2.69 -2.07
N GLY A 33 -2.43 -3.75 -1.33
CA GLY A 33 -1.50 -4.40 -0.40
C GLY A 33 -0.29 -5.07 -1.07
N ASP A 34 -0.22 -5.20 -2.39
CA ASP A 34 0.98 -5.70 -3.08
C ASP A 34 2.05 -4.61 -3.23
N CYS A 35 1.62 -3.34 -3.29
CA CYS A 35 2.49 -2.20 -3.51
C CYS A 35 3.04 -1.66 -2.20
N ALA A 36 4.34 -1.33 -2.18
CA ALA A 36 4.93 -0.61 -1.04
C ALA A 36 4.26 0.77 -0.82
N SER A 37 3.73 1.35 -1.90
CA SER A 37 2.93 2.58 -1.88
C SER A 37 1.48 2.40 -1.43
N GLU A 38 1.05 1.16 -1.16
CA GLU A 38 -0.34 0.80 -0.86
C GLU A 38 -1.35 1.25 -1.93
N MET A 39 -0.87 1.48 -3.17
CA MET A 39 -1.68 2.01 -4.27
C MET A 39 -1.44 1.23 -5.57
N CYS A 40 -2.40 0.37 -5.90
CA CYS A 40 -2.44 -0.38 -7.16
C CYS A 40 -3.48 0.26 -8.09
N VAL A 41 -3.06 0.76 -9.25
CA VAL A 41 -3.93 1.46 -10.19
C VAL A 41 -4.04 0.68 -11.48
N THR A 42 -5.28 0.42 -11.92
CA THR A 42 -5.56 -0.23 -13.20
C THR A 42 -5.73 0.80 -14.29
N GLU A 43 -4.85 0.77 -15.29
CA GLU A 43 -4.93 1.60 -16.48
C GLU A 43 -5.45 0.77 -17.66
N LEU A 44 -6.36 1.33 -18.48
CA LEU A 44 -7.08 0.58 -19.53
C LEU A 44 -6.18 -0.14 -20.54
N PHE A 45 -4.93 0.32 -20.73
CA PHE A 45 -3.99 -0.24 -21.72
C PHE A 45 -2.68 -0.76 -21.13
N ALA A 46 -2.38 -0.43 -19.88
CA ALA A 46 -1.11 -0.80 -19.23
C ALA A 46 -1.27 -1.86 -18.13
N GLY A 47 -2.52 -2.23 -17.79
CA GLY A 47 -2.81 -3.15 -16.71
C GLY A 47 -2.71 -2.48 -15.33
N SER A 48 -2.66 -3.31 -14.30
CA SER A 48 -2.60 -2.86 -12.90
C SER A 48 -1.15 -2.73 -12.45
N THR A 49 -0.74 -1.51 -12.12
CA THR A 49 0.63 -1.22 -11.66
C THR A 49 0.66 -0.39 -10.39
N CYS A 50 1.72 -0.54 -9.60
CA CYS A 50 1.94 0.24 -8.39
C CYS A 50 2.26 1.69 -8.74
N LYS A 51 1.55 2.63 -8.13
CA LYS A 51 1.73 4.07 -8.34
C LYS A 51 2.02 4.81 -7.05
N GLU A 52 2.54 6.02 -7.18
CA GLU A 52 2.73 6.91 -6.05
C GLU A 52 1.39 7.52 -5.62
N PRO A 53 1.09 7.55 -4.32
CA PRO A 53 -0.02 8.34 -3.82
C PRO A 53 0.19 9.80 -4.22
N CYS A 54 -0.89 10.44 -4.68
CA CYS A 54 -0.84 11.79 -5.23
C CYS A 54 0.23 11.98 -6.33
N GLY A 55 0.59 10.95 -7.11
CA GLY A 55 1.61 11.07 -8.14
C GLY A 55 2.94 11.69 -7.66
N GLY A 56 3.27 11.52 -6.37
CA GLY A 56 4.49 12.03 -5.75
C GLY A 56 4.46 13.50 -5.33
N ASN A 57 3.34 14.23 -5.43
CA ASN A 57 3.28 15.64 -5.04
C ASN A 57 1.94 16.06 -4.38
N ASP A 58 1.97 17.18 -3.65
CA ASP A 58 0.78 17.76 -3.01
C ASP A 58 -0.29 18.22 -4.01
N ALA A 59 0.12 18.63 -5.22
CA ALA A 59 -0.76 19.22 -6.22
C ALA A 59 -1.76 18.22 -6.82
N ASN A 60 -1.37 16.95 -6.84
CA ASN A 60 -2.19 15.83 -7.30
C ASN A 60 -2.94 15.16 -6.15
N CYS A 61 -2.79 15.63 -4.90
CA CYS A 61 -3.63 15.18 -3.81
C CYS A 61 -5.00 15.87 -3.87
N PRO A 62 -6.06 15.22 -3.33
CA PRO A 62 -7.34 15.88 -3.11
C PRO A 62 -7.17 17.19 -2.32
N PRO A 63 -8.01 18.21 -2.58
CA PRO A 63 -7.92 19.48 -1.87
C PRO A 63 -8.04 19.28 -0.35
N GLY A 64 -7.14 19.91 0.40
CA GLY A 64 -7.05 19.76 1.85
C GLY A 64 -6.17 18.60 2.33
N GLN A 65 -5.64 17.77 1.43
CA GLN A 65 -4.63 16.76 1.78
C GLN A 65 -3.21 17.20 1.39
N ARG A 66 -2.23 16.59 2.06
CA ARG A 66 -0.79 16.73 1.78
C ARG A 66 -0.24 15.36 1.43
N CYS A 67 0.64 15.30 0.44
CA CYS A 67 1.40 14.12 0.12
C CYS A 67 2.40 13.90 1.26
N SER A 68 2.10 12.97 2.15
CA SER A 68 3.01 12.60 3.24
C SER A 68 4.22 11.78 2.76
N GLY A 69 4.38 11.63 1.44
CA GLY A 69 5.29 10.67 0.83
C GLY A 69 4.90 9.22 1.12
N VAL A 70 5.48 8.29 0.38
CA VAL A 70 5.71 6.94 0.92
C VAL A 70 6.83 7.14 1.94
N VAL A 71 6.65 6.73 3.19
CA VAL A 71 7.69 6.91 4.20
C VAL A 71 8.91 6.04 3.83
N GLU A 72 9.83 6.60 3.03
CA GLU A 72 11.20 6.13 2.90
C GLU A 72 11.88 6.42 4.24
N GLY A 73 11.83 5.44 5.13
CA GLY A 73 12.68 5.44 6.33
C GLY A 73 11.98 5.58 7.68
N TYR A 74 11.10 4.64 8.02
CA TYR A 74 11.17 4.15 9.40
C TYR A 74 12.41 3.23 9.51
N VAL A 75 13.59 3.86 9.51
CA VAL A 75 14.82 3.28 10.05
C VAL A 75 14.71 3.46 11.56
N THR A 76 14.45 2.38 12.28
CA THR A 76 14.78 2.28 13.72
C THR A 76 16.25 1.97 13.88
#